data_AF-A8H9J1-F1
#
_entry.id   AF-A8H9J1-F1
#
_cell.length_a   1.000
_cell.length_b   1.000
_cell.length_c   1.000
_cell.angle_alpha   90.00
_cell.angle_beta   90.00
_cell.angle_gamma   90.00
#
_symmetry.space_group_name_H-M   'P 1'
#
loop_
_entity.id
_entity.type
_entity.pdbx_description
1 polymer ?
#
loop_
_entity_poly.entity_id
_entity_poly.type
_entity_poly.pdbx_seq_one_letter_code
_entity_poly.pdbx_strand_id
1 'polypeptide(L)'
;MDSQMDSVTITNGYWYYFNDQDVRITAHGSGYSGRETIYVNDEVVSDRRNLIKMESSHKFCHLGNDYQVRFKVTSLMKATVECSLYRNGQHLATETKAFLSKDNQSVKKQIFMCFLAGLVFGGFFVLFMEYFSG
;
A
#
# COMPACT_ATOMS: atom_id res chain seq x y z
N MET A 1 10.66 -21.25 8.77
CA MET A 1 9.19 -21.23 8.57
C MET A 1 8.79 -19.77 8.51
N ASP A 2 8.84 -19.18 7.32
CA ASP A 2 8.49 -17.77 7.14
C ASP A 2 6.97 -17.68 7.15
N SER A 3 6.45 -17.12 8.24
CA SER A 3 5.03 -16.79 8.38
C SER A 3 4.66 -15.78 7.30
N GLN A 4 3.95 -16.25 6.27
CA GLN A 4 3.28 -15.37 5.31
C GLN A 4 2.46 -14.35 6.10
N MET A 5 2.82 -13.08 5.95
CA MET A 5 2.11 -12.01 6.65
C MET A 5 0.79 -11.76 5.92
N ASP A 6 -0.28 -12.38 6.42
CA ASP A 6 -1.60 -12.37 5.77
C ASP A 6 -2.35 -11.05 5.92
N SER A 7 -2.08 -10.28 6.98
CA SER A 7 -2.78 -9.02 7.24
C SER A 7 -1.95 -7.79 6.87
N VAL A 8 -2.51 -6.95 6.01
CA VAL A 8 -1.97 -5.63 5.68
C VAL A 8 -2.28 -4.68 6.85
N THR A 9 -1.26 -4.02 7.39
CA THR A 9 -1.41 -2.98 8.41
C THR A 9 -0.67 -1.71 8.02
N ILE A 10 -0.97 -0.56 8.65
CA ILE A 10 -0.23 0.69 8.39
C ILE A 10 1.26 0.52 8.76
N THR A 11 1.56 -0.24 9.82
CA THR A 11 2.93 -0.49 10.28
C THR A 11 3.65 -1.54 9.44
N ASN A 12 2.96 -2.60 9.02
CA ASN A 12 3.59 -3.69 8.26
C ASN A 12 3.56 -3.46 6.76
N GLY A 13 2.65 -2.64 6.24
CA GLY A 13 2.46 -2.42 4.81
C GLY A 13 1.94 -3.67 4.08
N TYR A 14 2.27 -3.74 2.80
CA TYR A 14 1.90 -4.81 1.87
C TYR A 14 3.10 -5.73 1.66
N TRP A 15 2.92 -7.02 1.91
CA TRP A 15 3.93 -8.05 1.65
C TRP A 15 3.41 -9.00 0.59
N TYR A 16 4.21 -9.30 -0.42
CA TYR A 16 3.89 -10.24 -1.49
C TYR A 16 5.03 -11.23 -1.62
N TYR A 17 4.70 -12.50 -1.88
CA TYR A 17 5.67 -13.59 -1.88
C TYR A 17 5.49 -14.38 -3.16
N PHE A 18 6.50 -14.35 -4.02
CA PHE A 18 6.52 -15.10 -5.27
C PHE A 18 7.64 -16.12 -5.21
N ASN A 19 7.38 -17.32 -5.73
CA ASN A 19 8.39 -18.35 -5.93
C ASN A 19 8.45 -18.69 -7.42
N ASP A 20 9.64 -18.58 -7.99
CA ASP A 20 9.93 -19.03 -9.35
C ASP A 20 11.10 -20.02 -9.29
N GLN A 21 10.76 -21.32 -9.34
CA GLN A 21 11.71 -22.42 -9.12
C GLN A 21 12.41 -22.27 -7.75
N ASP A 22 13.73 -22.10 -7.74
CA ASP A 22 14.54 -21.92 -6.53
C ASP A 22 14.75 -20.44 -6.15
N VAL A 23 14.08 -19.51 -6.84
CA VAL A 23 14.19 -18.06 -6.60
C VAL A 23 12.98 -17.59 -5.81
N ARG A 24 13.20 -17.21 -4.55
CA ARG A 24 12.19 -16.58 -3.69
C ARG A 24 12.26 -15.07 -3.84
N ILE A 25 11.19 -14.47 -4.34
CA ILE A 25 11.07 -13.01 -4.48
C ILE A 25 10.04 -12.50 -3.48
N THR A 26 10.49 -11.66 -2.55
CA THR A 26 9.60 -10.97 -1.61
C THR A 26 9.52 -9.50 -1.99
N ALA A 27 8.31 -8.96 -2.06
CA ALA A 27 8.08 -7.56 -2.36
C ALA A 27 7.35 -6.91 -1.19
N HIS A 28 7.95 -5.86 -0.63
CA HIS A 28 7.39 -5.09 0.49
C HIS A 28 7.06 -3.68 0.03
N GLY A 29 5.82 -3.23 0.24
CA GLY A 29 5.39 -1.86 0.04
C GLY A 29 4.89 -1.24 1.34
N SER A 30 5.54 -0.19 1.83
CA SER A 30 5.12 0.56 3.01
C SER A 30 3.89 1.41 2.69
N GLY A 31 2.76 1.13 3.34
CA GLY A 31 1.54 1.94 3.21
C GLY A 31 1.65 3.35 3.79
N TYR A 32 2.63 3.61 4.66
CA TYR A 32 2.85 4.92 5.28
C TYR A 32 3.80 5.81 4.46
N SER A 33 4.92 5.24 4.00
CA SER A 33 6.00 6.02 3.38
C SER A 33 6.10 5.88 1.87
N GLY A 34 5.34 4.97 1.25
CA GLY A 34 5.49 4.60 -0.16
C GLY A 34 6.86 3.99 -0.48
N ARG A 35 7.61 3.54 0.53
CA ARG A 35 8.88 2.81 0.34
C ARG A 35 8.57 1.40 -0.13
N GLU A 36 9.25 0.98 -1.17
CA GLU A 36 9.11 -0.32 -1.83
C GLU A 36 10.48 -1.02 -1.82
N THR A 37 10.53 -2.22 -1.26
CA THR A 37 11.76 -3.01 -1.11
C THR A 37 11.55 -4.39 -1.69
N ILE A 38 12.46 -4.82 -2.57
CA ILE A 38 12.45 -6.14 -3.21
C ILE A 38 13.61 -6.96 -2.66
N TYR A 39 13.29 -8.18 -2.25
CA TYR A 39 14.21 -9.16 -1.74
C TYR A 39 14.25 -10.37 -2.69
N VAL A 40 15.45 -10.87 -2.98
CA VAL A 40 15.64 -12.14 -3.68
C VAL A 40 16.43 -13.04 -2.73
N ASN A 41 15.85 -14.18 -2.35
CA ASN A 41 16.42 -15.09 -1.36
C ASN A 41 16.86 -14.33 -0.08
N ASP A 42 15.99 -13.42 0.38
CA ASP A 42 16.14 -12.55 1.56
C ASP A 42 17.18 -11.42 1.44
N GLU A 43 17.88 -11.30 0.32
CA GLU A 43 18.79 -10.21 0.05
C GLU A 43 18.10 -9.05 -0.66
N VAL A 44 18.31 -7.82 -0.20
CA VAL A 44 17.74 -6.61 -0.81
C VAL A 44 18.40 -6.36 -2.18
N VAL A 45 17.62 -6.49 -3.25
CA VAL A 45 18.08 -6.18 -4.61
C VAL A 45 17.59 -4.82 -5.11
N SER A 46 16.56 -4.25 -4.45
CA SER A 46 16.05 -2.93 -4.78
C SER A 46 15.33 -2.30 -3.59
N ASP A 47 15.60 -1.03 -3.31
CA ASP A 47 14.86 -0.21 -2.35
C ASP A 47 14.62 1.17 -2.97
N ARG A 48 13.36 1.59 -3.06
CA ARG A 48 12.97 2.88 -3.64
C ARG A 48 11.82 3.47 -2.85
N ARG A 49 11.68 4.79 -2.91
CA ARG A 49 10.53 5.49 -2.33
C ARG A 49 9.73 6.17 -3.42
N ASN A 50 8.48 5.77 -3.58
CA ASN A 50 7.56 6.26 -4.60
C ASN A 50 6.28 6.82 -3.96
N LEU A 51 6.33 8.09 -3.52
CA LEU A 51 5.21 8.75 -2.83
C LEU A 51 4.12 9.29 -3.76
N ILE A 52 4.46 9.57 -5.03
CA ILE A 52 3.58 10.32 -5.95
C ILE A 52 2.94 9.40 -7.00
N LYS A 53 3.53 8.22 -7.24
CA LYS A 53 3.13 7.35 -8.36
C LYS A 53 2.15 6.29 -7.91
N MET A 54 1.10 6.09 -8.69
CA MET A 54 0.14 4.98 -8.52
C MET A 54 0.66 3.66 -9.10
N GLU A 55 1.75 3.72 -9.87
CA GLU A 55 2.42 2.56 -10.43
C GLU A 55 3.94 2.72 -10.30
N SER A 56 4.61 1.65 -9.95
CA SER A 56 6.06 1.59 -9.81
C SER A 56 6.58 0.26 -10.37
N SER A 57 7.87 0.23 -10.71
CA SER A 57 8.50 -1.02 -11.13
C SER A 57 9.95 -1.11 -10.69
N HIS A 58 10.33 -2.31 -10.29
CA HIS A 58 11.67 -2.70 -9.88
C HIS A 58 12.17 -3.76 -10.85
N LYS A 59 13.20 -3.41 -11.62
CA LYS A 59 13.87 -4.34 -12.54
C LYS A 59 15.20 -4.76 -11.95
N PHE A 60 15.52 -6.04 -12.05
CA PHE A 60 16.78 -6.63 -11.59
C PHE A 60 17.09 -7.89 -12.39
N CYS A 61 18.37 -8.25 -12.49
CA CYS A 61 18.81 -9.48 -13.15
C CYS A 61 19.23 -10.49 -12.07
N HIS A 62 18.79 -11.74 -12.19
CA HIS A 62 19.19 -12.82 -11.28
C HIS A 62 19.28 -14.14 -12.04
N LEU A 63 20.39 -14.86 -11.89
CA LEU A 63 20.66 -16.14 -12.58
C LEU A 63 20.40 -16.07 -14.10
N GLY A 64 20.81 -14.97 -14.75
CA GLY A 64 20.67 -14.76 -16.20
C GLY A 64 19.25 -14.45 -16.68
N ASN A 65 18.30 -14.25 -15.75
CA ASN A 65 16.94 -13.84 -16.07
C ASN A 65 16.67 -12.39 -15.66
N ASP A 66 15.95 -11.67 -16.52
CA ASP A 66 15.51 -10.31 -16.27
C ASP A 66 14.15 -10.31 -15.57
N TYR A 67 14.17 -10.00 -14.27
CA TYR A 67 12.96 -9.90 -13.47
C TYR A 67 12.43 -8.48 -13.41
N GLN A 68 11.11 -8.38 -13.31
CA GLN A 68 10.43 -7.13 -13.00
C GLN A 68 9.31 -7.38 -12.01
N VAL A 69 9.36 -6.67 -10.88
CA VAL A 69 8.25 -6.55 -9.94
C VAL A 69 7.56 -5.22 -10.19
N ARG A 70 6.24 -5.23 -10.36
CA ARG A 70 5.42 -4.03 -10.53
C ARG A 70 4.42 -3.90 -9.40
N PHE A 71 4.30 -2.71 -8.84
CA PHE A 71 3.19 -2.38 -7.95
C PHE A 71 2.22 -1.46 -8.68
N LYS A 72 0.93 -1.68 -8.47
CA LYS A 72 -0.13 -0.84 -9.02
C LYS A 72 -1.24 -0.64 -8.00
N VAL A 73 -1.54 0.61 -7.68
CA VAL A 73 -2.70 0.97 -6.87
C VAL A 73 -3.95 0.84 -7.76
N THR A 74 -4.80 -0.15 -7.49
CA THR A 74 -6.02 -0.41 -8.27
C THR A 74 -7.26 0.24 -7.66
N SER A 75 -7.23 0.57 -6.37
CA SER A 75 -8.28 1.34 -5.70
C SER A 75 -7.73 2.15 -4.54
N LEU A 76 -7.82 3.49 -4.64
CA LEU A 76 -7.44 4.38 -3.54
C LEU A 76 -8.40 4.26 -2.35
N MET A 77 -9.70 4.14 -2.61
CA MET A 77 -10.72 4.04 -1.57
C MET A 77 -10.55 2.81 -0.68
N LYS A 78 -10.17 1.67 -1.26
CA LYS A 78 -9.96 0.43 -0.52
C LYS A 78 -8.49 0.25 -0.11
N ALA A 79 -7.62 1.17 -0.53
CA ALA A 79 -6.17 1.02 -0.51
C ALA A 79 -5.79 -0.38 -1.03
N THR A 80 -6.21 -0.68 -2.26
CA THR A 80 -5.93 -1.94 -2.94
C THR A 80 -4.71 -1.77 -3.81
N VAL A 81 -3.72 -2.63 -3.58
CA VAL A 81 -2.46 -2.66 -4.30
C VAL A 81 -2.28 -4.05 -4.90
N GLU A 82 -2.05 -4.06 -6.20
CA GLU A 82 -1.68 -5.22 -6.99
C GLU A 82 -0.15 -5.27 -7.10
N CYS A 83 0.43 -6.44 -6.92
CA CYS A 83 1.84 -6.70 -7.16
C CYS A 83 1.97 -7.82 -8.20
N SER A 84 2.73 -7.55 -9.26
CA SER A 84 2.86 -8.44 -10.42
C SER A 84 4.32 -8.75 -10.69
N LEU A 85 4.63 -10.04 -10.87
CA LEU A 85 5.96 -10.54 -11.20
C LEU A 85 6.05 -10.90 -12.68
N TYR A 86 7.14 -10.47 -13.32
CA TYR A 86 7.50 -10.80 -14.68
C TYR A 86 8.93 -11.35 -14.74
N ARG A 87 9.18 -12.26 -15.67
CA ARG A 87 10.50 -12.79 -16.03
C ARG A 87 10.68 -12.72 -17.54
N ASN A 88 11.77 -12.12 -18.00
CA ASN A 88 12.09 -11.94 -19.42
C ASN A 88 10.92 -11.31 -20.22
N GLY A 89 10.20 -10.38 -19.59
CA GLY A 89 9.02 -9.73 -20.14
C GLY A 89 7.72 -10.55 -20.07
N GLN A 90 7.77 -11.84 -19.72
CA GLN A 90 6.61 -12.69 -19.54
C GLN A 90 6.02 -12.53 -18.14
N HIS A 91 4.70 -12.38 -18.04
CA HIS A 91 3.98 -12.37 -16.77
C HIS A 91 4.00 -13.76 -16.12
N LEU A 92 4.36 -13.83 -14.84
CA LEU A 92 4.38 -15.07 -14.07
C LEU A 92 3.21 -15.15 -13.09
N ALA A 93 2.99 -14.08 -12.32
CA ALA A 93 2.01 -14.07 -11.25
C ALA A 93 1.57 -12.66 -10.89
N THR A 94 0.38 -12.56 -10.30
CA THR A 94 -0.16 -11.34 -9.72
C THR A 94 -0.84 -11.66 -8.40
N GLU A 95 -0.53 -10.88 -7.37
CA GLU A 95 -1.21 -10.90 -6.09
C GLU A 95 -1.84 -9.54 -5.79
N THR A 96 -3.07 -9.55 -5.27
CA THR A 96 -3.80 -8.32 -4.93
C THR A 96 -4.13 -8.32 -3.45
N LYS A 97 -3.77 -7.24 -2.76
CA LYS A 97 -4.07 -7.05 -1.34
C LYS A 97 -4.75 -5.71 -1.11
N ALA A 98 -5.74 -5.69 -0.24
CA ALA A 98 -6.45 -4.49 0.16
C ALA A 98 -6.29 -4.27 1.66
N PHE A 99 -5.92 -3.05 2.06
CA PHE A 99 -5.84 -2.70 3.48
C PHE A 99 -7.24 -2.58 4.11
N LEU A 100 -8.19 -1.99 3.39
CA LEU A 100 -9.57 -1.85 3.86
C LEU A 100 -10.42 -3.00 3.31
N SER A 101 -10.42 -4.11 4.03
CA SER A 101 -11.23 -5.30 3.70
C SER A 101 -12.53 -5.43 4.52
N LYS A 102 -12.89 -4.43 5.34
CA LYS A 102 -13.99 -4.53 6.31
C LYS A 102 -15.08 -3.45 6.11
N ASP A 103 -16.31 -3.95 6.06
CA ASP A 103 -17.62 -3.30 5.88
C ASP A 103 -17.65 -1.76 5.74
N ASN A 104 -18.03 -1.34 4.54
CA ASN A 104 -18.19 0.04 4.07
C ASN A 104 -19.11 0.88 4.98
N GLN A 105 -19.99 0.25 5.76
CA GLN A 105 -20.93 0.93 6.65
C GLN A 105 -20.24 1.64 7.82
N SER A 106 -19.24 1.00 8.43
CA SER A 106 -18.57 1.55 9.63
C SER A 106 -17.65 2.72 9.30
N VAL A 107 -16.91 2.63 8.20
CA VAL A 107 -16.04 3.71 7.72
C VAL A 107 -16.85 4.93 7.26
N LYS A 108 -17.94 4.71 6.52
CA LYS A 108 -18.86 5.81 6.13
C LYS A 108 -19.46 6.52 7.33
N LYS A 109 -19.89 5.77 8.35
CA LYS A 109 -20.43 6.35 9.60
C LYS A 109 -19.38 7.19 10.32
N GLN A 110 -18.12 6.75 10.36
CA GLN A 110 -17.05 7.48 11.01
C GLN A 110 -16.68 8.76 10.26
N ILE A 111 -16.58 8.72 8.92
CA ILE A 111 -16.37 9.93 8.09
C ILE A 111 -17.53 10.92 8.28
N PHE A 112 -18.77 10.44 8.27
CA PHE A 112 -19.95 11.27 8.49
C PHE A 112 -19.98 11.90 9.88
N MET A 113 -19.60 11.15 10.93
CA MET A 113 -19.49 11.69 12.29
C MET A 113 -18.39 12.76 12.39
N CYS A 114 -17.23 12.56 11.76
CA CYS A 114 -16.17 13.58 11.72
C CYS A 114 -16.64 14.86 10.99
N PHE A 115 -17.40 14.72 9.91
CA PHE A 115 -17.97 15.86 9.19
C PHE A 115 -18.98 16.64 10.06
N LEU A 116 -19.89 15.94 10.75
CA LEU A 116 -20.82 16.53 11.71
C LEU A 116 -20.09 17.24 12.86
N ALA A 117 -19.07 16.59 13.44
CA ALA A 117 -18.27 17.18 14.51
C ALA A 117 -17.54 18.45 14.05
N GLY A 118 -17.00 18.45 12.82
CA GLY A 118 -16.37 19.62 12.22
C GLY A 118 -17.34 20.79 12.01
N LEU A 119 -18.57 20.53 11.58
CA LEU A 119 -19.61 21.56 11.45
C LEU A 119 -19.98 22.20 12.80
N VAL A 120 -20.14 21.39 13.84
CA VAL A 120 -20.46 21.88 15.19
C VAL A 120 -19.30 22.72 15.74
N PHE A 121 -18.06 22.22 15.65
CA PHE A 121 -16.88 22.96 16.11
C PHE A 121 -16.68 24.27 15.35
N GLY A 122 -16.87 24.26 14.02
CA GLY A 122 -16.78 25.46 13.20
C GLY A 122 -17.83 26.50 13.57
N GLY A 123 -19.08 26.09 13.81
CA GLY A 123 -20.15 26.98 14.25
C GLY A 123 -19.89 27.59 15.64
N PHE A 124 -19.44 26.79 16.59
CA PHE A 124 -19.05 27.28 17.92
C PHE A 124 -17.88 28.26 17.86
N PHE A 125 -16.91 28.02 16.98
CA PHE A 125 -15.76 28.93 16.81
C PHE A 125 -16.18 30.31 16.29
N VAL A 126 -17.14 30.38 15.36
CA VAL A 126 -17.67 31.66 14.86
C VAL A 126 -18.40 32.43 15.96
N LEU A 127 -19.27 31.76 16.72
CA LEU A 127 -20.01 32.40 17.83
C LEU A 127 -19.07 32.89 18.96
N PHE A 128 -18.02 32.12 19.25
CA PHE A 128 -17.00 32.51 20.23
C PHE A 128 -16.23 33.76 19.78
N MET A 129 -15.91 33.86 18.49
CA MET A 129 -15.26 35.04 17.93
C MET A 129 -16.18 36.26 17.95
N GLU A 130 -17.46 36.13 17.61
CA GLU A 130 -18.45 37.21 17.75
C GLU A 130 -18.61 37.69 19.20
N TYR A 131 -18.62 36.79 20.19
CA TYR A 131 -18.69 37.18 21.61
C TYR A 131 -17.51 38.03 22.10
N PHE A 132 -16.30 37.79 21.57
CA PHE A 132 -15.09 38.53 21.97
C PHE A 132 -14.86 39.82 21.17
N SER A 133 -15.55 40.00 20.05
CA SER A 133 -15.42 41.17 19.17
C SER A 133 -16.56 42.18 19.30
N GLY A 134 -17.59 41.87 20.09
CA GLY A 134 -18.62 42.80 20.58
C GLY A 134 -18.37 43.22 22.02
#